data_AF-A0A7Y2GEZ7-F1
#
_entry.id   AF-A0A7Y2GEZ7-F1
#
_cell.length_a   1.000
_cell.length_b   1.000
_cell.length_c   1.000
_cell.angle_alpha   90.00
_cell.angle_beta   90.00
_cell.angle_gamma   90.00
#
_symmetry.space_group_name_H-M   'P 1'
#
loop_
_entity.id
_entity.type
_entity.pdbx_description
1 polymer ?
#
loop_
_entity_poly.entity_id
_entity_poly.type
_entity_poly.pdbx_seq_one_letter_code
_entity_poly.pdbx_strand_id
1 'polypeptide(L)'
;MTPFAIAGVQMYVNALQSNVDGMIHRLDILMARFPWTQMVLFSELAPFGPLDRFALPPENETIERFQEAARKHHVWLVPGSMFLKDPEDGRVYNTSLVINPEGEVIRRYAKMFPFRPYEAGIAAGTDFCVFDVPDVGRFGLSICYDIWFPETTRQLTSQGVEVLLHPVLTGTTDRDAELAIARATAAQFQCYIFDVNGLGAGGVGKSCVVDPTSMILHQSAGQEDMFPIEIDLDMVRRQRETGMKGLGQVLKSFRDRSTDFSVYDRSSGTDAYLQTLGPLEIPHKGSRAGLHVDVPAQRVPEALAYKGHDAPMGFAPEPLPNPTAGAATEPEETEASGAPAAAMPNPPVRPGVLTGTEETSSG
;
A
#
# COMPACT_ATOMS: atom_id res chain seq x y z
N MET A 1 -10.20 -16.29 12.84
CA MET A 1 -9.08 -15.53 12.27
C MET A 1 -7.83 -15.94 13.03
N THR A 2 -6.74 -16.26 12.33
CA THR A 2 -5.44 -16.49 12.99
C THR A 2 -4.87 -15.12 13.32
N PRO A 3 -4.58 -14.79 14.60
CA PRO A 3 -3.92 -13.53 14.95
C PRO A 3 -2.64 -13.38 14.14
N PHE A 4 -2.43 -12.23 13.51
CA PHE A 4 -1.21 -11.93 12.75
C PHE A 4 -0.62 -10.60 13.20
N ALA A 5 0.65 -10.61 13.54
CA ALA A 5 1.36 -9.49 14.12
C ALA A 5 2.53 -9.05 13.25
N ILE A 6 2.60 -7.74 13.04
CA ILE A 6 3.64 -7.09 12.24
C ILE A 6 4.38 -6.11 13.15
N ALA A 7 5.70 -6.19 13.17
CA ALA A 7 6.55 -5.25 13.88
C ALA A 7 7.29 -4.32 12.92
N GLY A 8 7.23 -3.03 13.20
CA GLY A 8 8.18 -2.07 12.62
C GLY A 8 9.41 -1.92 13.51
N VAL A 9 10.57 -1.72 12.89
CA VAL A 9 11.84 -1.44 13.58
C VAL A 9 12.36 -0.08 13.15
N GLN A 10 12.23 0.91 14.04
CA GLN A 10 12.81 2.24 13.89
C GLN A 10 14.18 2.24 14.57
N MET A 11 15.25 2.35 13.79
CA MET A 11 16.62 2.32 14.29
C MET A 11 17.52 3.37 13.65
N TYR A 12 18.66 3.65 14.28
CA TYR A 12 19.71 4.44 13.66
C TYR A 12 20.31 3.72 12.46
N VAL A 13 20.37 4.43 11.34
CA VAL A 13 21.04 4.00 10.11
C VAL A 13 22.28 4.86 9.92
N ASN A 14 23.43 4.21 9.75
CA ASN A 14 24.68 4.85 9.38
C ASN A 14 24.78 4.97 7.85
N ALA A 15 25.33 6.08 7.36
CA ALA A 15 25.49 6.34 5.92
C ALA A 15 26.79 5.78 5.33
N LEU A 16 27.77 5.43 6.15
CA LEU A 16 29.15 5.16 5.72
C LEU A 16 29.62 3.73 6.03
N GLN A 17 28.83 2.95 6.77
CA GLN A 17 29.13 1.57 7.13
C GLN A 17 27.87 0.71 7.09
N SER A 18 28.05 -0.61 7.00
CA SER A 18 26.96 -1.58 7.08
C SER A 18 26.22 -1.48 8.41
N ASN A 19 24.90 -1.59 8.35
CA ASN A 19 24.01 -1.68 9.50
C ASN A 19 23.45 -3.10 9.70
N VAL A 20 23.82 -4.06 8.84
CA VAL A 20 23.25 -5.41 8.79
C VAL A 20 23.36 -6.14 10.13
N ASP A 21 24.52 -6.09 10.78
CA ASP A 21 24.72 -6.71 12.11
C ASP A 21 23.80 -6.08 13.15
N GLY A 22 23.66 -4.76 13.11
CA GLY A 22 22.77 -4.00 13.98
C GLY A 22 21.30 -4.30 13.74
N MET A 23 20.90 -4.53 12.48
CA MET A 23 19.55 -4.93 12.11
C MET A 23 19.22 -6.33 12.62
N ILE A 24 20.09 -7.31 12.37
CA ILE A 24 19.91 -8.69 12.85
C ILE A 24 19.90 -8.73 14.38
N HIS A 25 20.74 -7.95 15.05
CA HIS A 25 20.72 -7.84 16.51
C HIS A 25 19.38 -7.29 17.03
N ARG A 26 18.80 -6.29 16.37
CA ARG A 26 17.48 -5.75 16.73
C ARG A 26 16.36 -6.73 16.46
N LEU A 27 16.44 -7.50 15.37
CA LEU A 27 15.53 -8.61 15.10
C LEU A 27 15.63 -9.68 16.21
N ASP A 28 16.84 -10.07 16.63
CA ASP A 28 17.04 -11.01 17.73
C ASP A 28 16.42 -10.50 19.04
N ILE A 29 16.60 -9.22 19.38
CA ILE A 29 15.99 -8.60 20.56
C ILE A 29 14.46 -8.57 20.44
N LEU A 30 13.93 -8.15 19.28
CA LEU A 30 12.50 -8.10 19.02
C LEU A 30 11.88 -9.48 19.24
N MET A 31 12.46 -10.53 18.66
CA MET A 31 11.93 -11.89 18.78
C MET A 31 12.09 -12.47 20.18
N ALA A 32 13.15 -12.11 20.91
CA ALA A 32 13.29 -12.49 22.31
C ALA A 32 12.23 -11.83 23.22
N ARG A 33 11.84 -10.59 22.91
CA ARG A 33 10.87 -9.80 23.71
C ARG A 33 9.42 -10.05 23.30
N PHE A 34 9.18 -10.25 22.02
CA PHE A 34 7.87 -10.37 21.40
C PHE A 34 7.84 -11.57 20.44
N PRO A 35 7.99 -12.81 20.96
CA PRO A 35 8.11 -14.02 20.15
C PRO A 35 6.84 -14.36 19.33
N TRP A 36 5.74 -13.65 19.55
CA TRP A 36 4.48 -13.78 18.82
C TRP A 36 4.45 -12.97 17.51
N THR A 37 5.47 -12.14 17.25
CA THR A 37 5.59 -11.38 15.99
C THR A 37 5.79 -12.33 14.82
N GLN A 38 5.03 -12.15 13.73
CA GLN A 38 5.09 -13.04 12.55
C GLN A 38 5.67 -12.36 11.31
N MET A 39 5.71 -11.02 11.28
CA MET A 39 6.34 -10.24 10.21
C MET A 39 7.12 -9.06 10.79
N VAL A 40 8.28 -8.76 10.20
CA VAL A 40 9.14 -7.64 10.62
C VAL A 40 9.49 -6.76 9.43
N LEU A 41 9.34 -5.45 9.62
CA LEU A 41 9.60 -4.41 8.62
C LEU A 41 10.66 -3.42 9.12
N PHE A 42 11.71 -3.23 8.33
CA PHE A 42 12.71 -2.18 8.51
C PHE A 42 12.51 -1.03 7.51
N SER A 43 13.18 0.10 7.77
CA SER A 43 13.07 1.31 6.96
C SER A 43 13.80 1.22 5.61
N GLU A 44 13.47 2.12 4.68
CA GLU A 44 14.18 2.25 3.40
C GLU A 44 15.69 2.44 3.60
N LEU A 45 16.49 1.79 2.74
CA LEU A 45 17.96 1.82 2.73
C LEU A 45 18.63 1.47 4.06
N ALA A 46 17.92 0.82 5.00
CA ALA A 46 18.46 0.48 6.32
C ALA A 46 19.80 -0.28 6.30
N PRO A 47 20.03 -1.28 5.43
CA PRO A 47 21.26 -2.08 5.44
C PRO A 47 22.55 -1.27 5.24
N PHE A 48 22.54 -0.24 4.38
CA PHE A 48 23.76 0.48 3.97
C PHE A 48 23.64 2.01 3.95
N GLY A 49 22.48 2.56 4.24
CA GLY A 49 22.21 4.00 4.19
C GLY A 49 22.04 4.54 2.76
N PRO A 50 21.87 5.86 2.62
CA PRO A 50 21.37 6.50 1.39
C PRO A 50 22.41 6.71 0.28
N LEU A 51 23.60 6.12 0.38
CA LEU A 51 24.68 6.33 -0.61
C LEU A 51 24.73 5.18 -1.62
N ASP A 52 24.44 5.50 -2.87
CA ASP A 52 24.38 4.58 -4.02
C ASP A 52 25.68 3.84 -4.33
N ARG A 53 26.83 4.39 -3.92
CA ARG A 53 28.14 3.71 -4.03
C ARG A 53 28.21 2.37 -3.28
N PHE A 54 27.28 2.09 -2.37
CA PHE A 54 27.14 0.81 -1.69
C PHE A 54 26.21 -0.17 -2.42
N ALA A 55 25.84 0.12 -3.67
CA ALA A 55 25.04 -0.79 -4.47
C ALA A 55 25.70 -2.18 -4.59
N LEU A 56 24.89 -3.21 -4.35
CA LEU A 56 25.32 -4.61 -4.38
C LEU A 56 24.79 -5.32 -5.63
N PRO A 57 25.40 -6.44 -6.07
CA PRO A 57 24.76 -7.32 -7.03
C PRO A 57 23.44 -7.90 -6.46
N PRO A 58 22.50 -8.35 -7.31
CA PRO A 58 21.18 -8.82 -6.87
C PRO A 58 21.23 -10.04 -5.95
N GLU A 59 22.26 -10.88 -6.14
CA GLU A 59 22.63 -11.96 -5.22
C GLU A 59 23.90 -11.57 -4.48
N ASN A 60 23.83 -11.59 -3.15
CA ASN A 60 24.92 -11.18 -2.28
C ASN A 60 24.75 -11.75 -0.86
N GLU A 61 25.86 -11.79 -0.12
CA GLU A 61 25.92 -12.33 1.26
C GLU A 61 24.96 -11.61 2.23
N THR A 62 24.63 -10.33 2.00
CA THR A 62 23.69 -9.62 2.88
C THR A 62 22.28 -10.20 2.79
N ILE A 63 21.85 -10.58 1.59
CA ILE A 63 20.55 -11.24 1.39
C ILE A 63 20.55 -12.62 2.03
N GLU A 64 21.63 -13.40 1.84
CA GLU A 64 21.78 -14.71 2.48
C GLU A 64 21.63 -14.60 4.00
N ARG A 65 22.28 -13.61 4.62
CA ARG A 65 22.16 -13.35 6.06
C ARG A 65 20.74 -12.99 6.50
N PHE A 66 20.00 -12.23 5.69
CA PHE A 66 18.59 -11.94 5.98
C PHE A 66 17.69 -13.17 5.80
N GLN A 67 17.96 -14.01 4.80
CA GLN A 67 17.29 -15.31 4.62
C GLN A 67 17.52 -16.23 5.82
N GLU A 68 18.76 -16.31 6.31
CA GLU A 68 19.10 -17.06 7.53
C GLU A 68 18.38 -16.52 8.76
N ALA A 69 18.30 -15.20 8.91
CA ALA A 69 17.63 -14.56 10.03
C ALA A 69 16.11 -14.78 10.01
N ALA A 70 15.47 -14.67 8.85
CA ALA A 70 14.05 -14.98 8.66
C ALA A 70 13.75 -16.43 9.04
N ARG A 71 14.56 -17.38 8.54
CA ARG A 71 14.44 -18.81 8.85
C ARG A 71 14.71 -19.13 10.32
N LYS A 72 15.71 -18.50 10.94
CA LYS A 72 16.05 -18.68 12.36
C LYS A 72 14.86 -18.35 13.26
N HIS A 73 14.14 -17.28 12.94
CA HIS A 73 13.02 -16.78 13.76
C HIS A 73 11.65 -17.23 13.26
N HIS A 74 11.59 -17.88 12.09
CA HIS A 74 10.36 -18.29 11.42
C HIS A 74 9.38 -17.12 11.22
N VAL A 75 9.88 -16.02 10.68
CA VAL A 75 9.11 -14.79 10.41
C VAL A 75 9.21 -14.37 8.96
N TRP A 76 8.20 -13.65 8.49
CA TRP A 76 8.30 -12.84 7.29
C TRP A 76 9.24 -11.66 7.57
N LEU A 77 10.25 -11.47 6.73
CA LEU A 77 11.21 -10.38 6.89
C LEU A 77 11.20 -9.48 5.65
N VAL A 78 10.90 -8.21 5.88
CA VAL A 78 11.14 -7.12 4.93
C VAL A 78 12.28 -6.27 5.50
N PRO A 79 13.53 -6.46 5.04
CA PRO A 79 14.72 -5.80 5.60
C PRO A 79 14.81 -4.32 5.21
N GLY A 80 13.68 -3.69 4.87
CA GLY A 80 13.66 -2.39 4.24
C GLY A 80 14.04 -2.50 2.77
N SER A 81 14.84 -1.56 2.29
CA SER A 81 15.38 -1.62 0.93
C SER A 81 16.89 -1.43 0.92
N MET A 82 17.54 -1.70 -0.21
CA MET A 82 18.95 -1.43 -0.46
C MET A 82 19.18 -1.14 -1.94
N PHE A 83 20.26 -0.47 -2.27
CA PHE A 83 20.64 -0.30 -3.66
C PHE A 83 21.16 -1.62 -4.24
N LEU A 84 20.51 -2.10 -5.30
CA LEU A 84 20.96 -3.24 -6.07
C LEU A 84 21.30 -2.78 -7.49
N LYS A 85 22.42 -3.26 -8.02
CA LYS A 85 22.85 -3.00 -9.38
C LYS A 85 22.44 -4.16 -10.27
N ASP A 86 21.63 -3.87 -11.27
CA ASP A 86 21.20 -4.86 -12.25
C ASP A 86 22.39 -5.23 -13.17
N PRO A 87 22.70 -6.54 -13.34
CA PRO A 87 23.83 -6.97 -14.15
C PRO A 87 23.56 -6.90 -15.67
N GLU A 88 22.31 -6.87 -16.10
CA GLU A 88 21.92 -6.83 -17.51
C GLU A 88 21.98 -5.40 -18.07
N ASP A 89 21.41 -4.43 -17.36
CA ASP A 89 21.37 -3.02 -17.81
C ASP A 89 22.42 -2.11 -17.13
N GLY A 90 23.07 -2.59 -16.07
CA GLY A 90 24.11 -1.89 -15.33
C GLY A 90 23.61 -0.74 -14.44
N ARG A 91 22.30 -0.55 -14.28
CA ARG A 91 21.67 0.54 -13.51
C ARG A 91 21.50 0.14 -12.05
N VAL A 92 21.33 1.15 -11.20
CA VAL A 92 21.10 0.96 -9.76
C VAL A 92 19.63 1.22 -9.44
N TYR A 93 19.03 0.31 -8.70
CA TYR A 93 17.64 0.36 -8.25
C TYR A 93 17.57 0.33 -6.73
N ASN A 94 16.72 1.16 -6.13
CA ASN A 94 16.36 1.06 -4.72
C ASN A 94 15.37 -0.11 -4.57
N THR A 95 15.84 -1.24 -4.03
CA THR A 95 15.09 -2.50 -4.05
C THR A 95 14.79 -3.02 -2.65
N SER A 96 13.54 -3.32 -2.38
CA SER A 96 13.08 -4.02 -1.17
C SER A 96 12.81 -5.50 -1.46
N LEU A 97 12.96 -6.34 -0.44
CA LEU A 97 12.81 -7.78 -0.53
C LEU A 97 11.69 -8.23 0.41
N VAL A 98 10.96 -9.26 0.00
CA VAL A 98 10.04 -10.00 0.88
C VAL A 98 10.58 -11.40 1.05
N ILE A 99 10.98 -11.73 2.27
CA ILE A 99 11.54 -13.03 2.62
C ILE A 99 10.51 -13.78 3.49
N ASN A 100 10.20 -15.02 3.14
CA ASN A 100 9.25 -15.84 3.88
C ASN A 100 9.90 -16.51 5.12
N PRO A 101 9.10 -17.14 6.01
CA PRO A 101 9.60 -17.84 7.20
C PRO A 101 10.56 -19.01 6.93
N GLU A 102 10.60 -19.52 5.71
CA GLU A 102 11.52 -20.56 5.26
C GLU A 102 12.88 -19.98 4.81
N GLY A 103 12.97 -18.65 4.71
CA GLY A 103 14.16 -17.93 4.25
C GLY A 103 14.22 -17.78 2.74
N GLU A 104 13.12 -17.91 2.01
CA GLU A 104 13.06 -17.74 0.55
C GLU A 104 12.69 -16.30 0.19
N VAL A 105 13.41 -15.71 -0.77
CA VAL A 105 13.04 -14.40 -1.33
C VAL A 105 11.88 -14.60 -2.30
N ILE A 106 10.66 -14.29 -1.88
CA ILE A 106 9.46 -14.49 -2.71
C ILE A 106 9.14 -13.30 -3.63
N ARG A 107 9.65 -12.10 -3.29
CA ARG A 107 9.51 -10.88 -4.08
C ARG A 107 10.75 -10.01 -3.97
N ARG A 108 11.05 -9.33 -5.08
CA ARG A 108 11.97 -8.20 -5.18
C ARG A 108 11.19 -7.04 -5.77
N TYR A 109 11.22 -5.88 -5.14
CA TYR A 109 10.49 -4.70 -5.56
C TYR A 109 11.44 -3.53 -5.72
N ALA A 110 11.64 -3.08 -6.95
CA ALA A 110 12.36 -1.85 -7.24
C ALA A 110 11.39 -0.66 -7.13
N LYS A 111 11.76 0.35 -6.32
CA LYS A 111 11.02 1.59 -6.10
C LYS A 111 10.59 2.21 -7.43
N MET A 112 9.29 2.46 -7.57
CA MET A 112 8.70 2.90 -8.84
C MET A 112 8.96 4.39 -9.08
N PHE A 113 8.94 5.18 -8.01
CA PHE A 113 9.21 6.60 -8.02
C PHE A 113 10.43 6.90 -7.15
N PRO A 114 11.66 6.85 -7.71
CA PRO A 114 12.80 7.45 -7.03
C PRO A 114 12.49 8.91 -6.67
N PHE A 115 12.98 9.38 -5.52
CA PHE A 115 12.77 10.74 -5.01
C PHE A 115 13.57 11.75 -5.83
N ARG A 116 13.16 11.94 -7.09
CA ARG A 116 13.78 12.87 -8.01
C ARG A 116 13.33 14.30 -7.68
N PRO A 117 14.23 15.29 -7.78
CA PRO A 117 15.54 15.24 -8.45
C PRO A 117 16.72 14.75 -7.58
N TYR A 118 16.51 14.41 -6.31
CA TYR A 118 17.58 14.01 -5.38
C TYR A 118 18.13 12.61 -5.64
N GLU A 119 17.30 11.67 -6.11
CA GLU A 119 17.69 10.31 -6.53
C GLU A 119 17.87 10.21 -8.07
N ALA A 120 18.51 11.20 -8.71
CA ALA A 120 18.62 11.26 -10.18
C ALA A 120 19.38 10.08 -10.81
N GLY A 121 20.34 9.49 -10.09
CA GLY A 121 21.12 8.32 -10.55
C GLY A 121 20.43 6.98 -10.36
N ILE A 122 19.24 6.95 -9.72
CA ILE A 122 18.52 5.73 -9.39
C ILE A 122 17.44 5.47 -10.45
N ALA A 123 17.44 4.25 -10.97
CA ALA A 123 16.47 3.79 -11.93
C ALA A 123 15.13 3.45 -11.26
N ALA A 124 14.06 3.64 -12.02
CA ALA A 124 12.69 3.39 -11.58
C ALA A 124 12.29 1.95 -11.91
N GLY A 125 11.72 1.25 -10.94
CA GLY A 125 11.02 -0.01 -11.18
C GLY A 125 9.67 0.21 -11.87
N THR A 126 9.09 -0.86 -12.40
CA THR A 126 7.82 -0.80 -13.14
C THR A 126 6.78 -1.81 -12.66
N ASP A 127 7.17 -2.76 -11.81
CA ASP A 127 6.31 -3.84 -11.34
C ASP A 127 5.67 -3.50 -10.00
N PHE A 128 4.39 -3.88 -9.82
CA PHE A 128 3.71 -3.77 -8.54
C PHE A 128 4.04 -4.98 -7.66
N CYS A 129 4.40 -4.74 -6.40
CA CYS A 129 4.70 -5.83 -5.47
C CYS A 129 3.46 -6.24 -4.69
N VAL A 130 2.93 -7.43 -5.01
CA VAL A 130 1.81 -8.07 -4.32
C VAL A 130 2.19 -9.50 -3.95
N PHE A 131 1.90 -9.90 -2.73
CA PHE A 131 2.11 -11.27 -2.25
C PHE A 131 1.06 -11.67 -1.21
N ASP A 132 0.83 -12.97 -1.08
CA ASP A 132 -0.13 -13.53 -0.14
C ASP A 132 0.62 -14.12 1.05
N VAL A 133 0.12 -13.86 2.26
CA VAL A 133 0.53 -14.55 3.48
C VAL A 133 -0.53 -15.63 3.74
N PRO A 134 -0.17 -16.93 3.74
CA PRO A 134 -1.11 -18.03 3.87
C PRO A 134 -2.03 -17.88 5.09
N ASP A 135 -3.33 -18.13 4.88
CA ASP A 135 -4.39 -18.05 5.90
C ASP A 135 -4.57 -16.68 6.59
N VAL A 136 -3.85 -15.65 6.14
CA VAL A 136 -3.89 -14.29 6.71
C VAL A 136 -4.56 -13.35 5.71
N GLY A 137 -3.88 -13.03 4.60
CA GLY A 137 -4.38 -12.04 3.64
C GLY A 137 -3.34 -11.62 2.62
N ARG A 138 -3.70 -10.59 1.84
CA ARG A 138 -2.86 -10.08 0.75
C ARG A 138 -2.12 -8.80 1.16
N PHE A 139 -0.84 -8.77 0.86
CA PHE A 139 0.08 -7.70 1.23
C PHE A 139 0.63 -7.02 -0.01
N GLY A 140 0.91 -5.73 0.12
CA GLY A 140 1.57 -4.93 -0.89
C GLY A 140 2.77 -4.20 -0.30
N LEU A 141 3.69 -3.82 -1.17
CA LEU A 141 4.90 -3.08 -0.80
C LEU A 141 5.00 -1.82 -1.67
N SER A 142 5.29 -0.69 -1.02
CA SER A 142 5.49 0.63 -1.60
C SER A 142 6.68 1.25 -0.87
N ILE A 143 7.61 1.93 -1.52
CA ILE A 143 8.79 2.48 -0.85
C ILE A 143 8.71 4.01 -0.84
N CYS A 144 8.60 4.59 0.35
CA CYS A 144 8.74 6.02 0.61
C CYS A 144 7.97 6.92 -0.36
N TYR A 145 8.66 7.48 -1.36
CA TYR A 145 8.08 8.43 -2.30
C TYR A 145 6.96 7.83 -3.16
N ASP A 146 6.90 6.50 -3.29
CA ASP A 146 5.83 5.81 -4.02
C ASP A 146 4.42 6.13 -3.47
N ILE A 147 4.27 6.40 -2.16
CA ILE A 147 2.96 6.67 -1.54
C ILE A 147 2.40 8.05 -1.93
N TRP A 148 3.24 8.96 -2.42
CA TRP A 148 2.83 10.29 -2.87
C TRP A 148 1.97 10.24 -4.14
N PHE A 149 2.05 9.12 -4.86
CA PHE A 149 1.29 8.85 -6.08
C PHE A 149 0.13 7.92 -5.72
N PRO A 150 -1.08 8.42 -5.42
CA PRO A 150 -2.20 7.59 -4.98
C PRO A 150 -2.55 6.47 -5.98
N GLU A 151 -2.16 6.61 -7.25
CA GLU A 151 -2.22 5.59 -8.28
C GLU A 151 -1.51 4.29 -7.90
N THR A 152 -0.37 4.36 -7.21
CA THR A 152 0.37 3.17 -6.77
C THR A 152 -0.48 2.34 -5.81
N THR A 153 -1.02 3.00 -4.79
CA THR A 153 -1.85 2.34 -3.79
C THR A 153 -3.21 1.96 -4.36
N ARG A 154 -3.77 2.75 -5.30
CA ARG A 154 -4.99 2.39 -6.03
C ARG A 154 -4.79 1.07 -6.78
N GLN A 155 -3.67 0.90 -7.47
CA GLN A 155 -3.37 -0.32 -8.21
C GLN A 155 -3.17 -1.51 -7.28
N LEU A 156 -2.45 -1.35 -6.17
CA LEU A 156 -2.24 -2.41 -5.18
C LEU A 156 -3.55 -2.86 -4.52
N THR A 157 -4.37 -1.92 -4.05
CA THR A 157 -5.64 -2.25 -3.37
C THR A 157 -6.72 -2.75 -4.33
N SER A 158 -6.69 -2.35 -5.60
CA SER A 158 -7.55 -2.95 -6.64
C SER A 158 -7.18 -4.42 -6.93
N GLN A 159 -5.94 -4.83 -6.64
CA GLN A 159 -5.50 -6.24 -6.66
C GLN A 159 -5.78 -6.97 -5.35
N GLY A 160 -6.49 -6.34 -4.41
CA GLY A 160 -6.92 -6.94 -3.15
C GLY A 160 -5.99 -6.75 -1.97
N VAL A 161 -4.89 -5.98 -2.09
CA VAL A 161 -3.98 -5.70 -0.96
C VAL A 161 -4.74 -5.15 0.24
N GLU A 162 -4.60 -5.79 1.40
CA GLU A 162 -5.24 -5.45 2.69
C GLU A 162 -4.28 -4.72 3.65
N VAL A 163 -2.97 -4.95 3.48
CA VAL A 163 -1.88 -4.32 4.24
C VAL A 163 -0.82 -3.78 3.28
N LEU A 164 -0.51 -2.50 3.39
CA LEU A 164 0.60 -1.85 2.70
C LEU A 164 1.80 -1.74 3.65
N LEU A 165 2.88 -2.44 3.31
CA LEU A 165 4.18 -2.30 3.95
C LEU A 165 4.90 -1.13 3.28
N HIS A 166 5.33 -0.16 4.08
CA HIS A 166 5.90 1.09 3.61
C HIS A 166 7.24 1.37 4.31
N PRO A 167 8.37 0.83 3.79
CA PRO A 167 9.70 1.28 4.20
C PRO A 167 9.93 2.73 3.75
N VAL A 168 10.38 3.58 4.67
CA VAL A 168 10.53 5.03 4.44
C VAL A 168 11.92 5.51 4.81
N LEU A 169 12.45 6.44 4.02
CA LEU A 169 13.58 7.31 4.38
C LEU A 169 13.14 8.74 4.13
N THR A 170 12.67 9.40 5.18
CA THR A 170 12.35 10.83 5.15
C THR A 170 13.15 11.52 6.25
N GLY A 171 14.27 12.13 5.84
CA GLY A 171 15.14 12.97 6.67
C GLY A 171 14.83 14.47 6.54
N THR A 172 13.79 14.82 5.79
CA THR A 172 13.50 16.16 5.27
C THR A 172 12.31 16.81 5.99
N THR A 173 12.09 18.10 5.74
CA THR A 173 11.08 18.93 6.42
C THR A 173 9.63 18.59 6.05
N ASP A 174 9.43 17.70 5.08
CA ASP A 174 8.15 17.22 4.58
C ASP A 174 7.62 15.97 5.30
N ARG A 175 8.31 15.45 6.33
CA ARG A 175 7.84 14.27 7.09
C ARG A 175 6.41 14.42 7.61
N ASP A 176 6.01 15.62 8.04
CA ASP A 176 4.62 15.81 8.53
C ASP A 176 3.59 15.73 7.39
N ALA A 177 3.97 16.08 6.16
CA ALA A 177 3.12 15.90 4.98
C ALA A 177 3.01 14.41 4.61
N GLU A 178 4.12 13.69 4.64
CA GLU A 178 4.12 12.25 4.35
C GLU A 178 3.34 11.44 5.40
N LEU A 179 3.41 11.79 6.69
CA LEU A 179 2.54 11.21 7.72
C LEU A 179 1.04 11.47 7.45
N ALA A 180 0.70 12.66 6.95
CA ALA A 180 -0.66 12.98 6.56
C ALA A 180 -1.11 12.15 5.34
N ILE A 181 -0.20 11.92 4.38
CA ILE A 181 -0.43 11.04 3.23
C ILE A 181 -0.67 9.62 3.69
N ALA A 182 0.21 9.03 4.51
CA ALA A 182 0.03 7.67 5.05
C ALA A 182 -1.35 7.49 5.71
N ARG A 183 -1.76 8.46 6.52
CA ARG A 183 -3.06 8.45 7.19
C ARG A 183 -4.25 8.61 6.24
N ALA A 184 -4.11 9.43 5.20
CA ALA A 184 -5.12 9.60 4.17
C ALA A 184 -5.25 8.34 3.30
N THR A 185 -4.12 7.75 2.92
CA THR A 185 -4.02 6.51 2.13
C THR A 185 -4.75 5.36 2.82
N ALA A 186 -4.53 5.17 4.12
CA ALA A 186 -5.23 4.15 4.90
C ALA A 186 -6.76 4.25 4.77
N ALA A 187 -7.29 5.49 4.83
CA ALA A 187 -8.72 5.77 4.72
C ALA A 187 -9.25 5.65 3.28
N GLN A 188 -8.53 6.21 2.30
CA GLN A 188 -8.93 6.27 0.89
C GLN A 188 -8.96 4.89 0.24
N PHE A 189 -8.08 4.00 0.67
CA PHE A 189 -7.89 2.66 0.09
C PHE A 189 -8.31 1.52 1.02
N GLN A 190 -8.77 1.87 2.23
CA GLN A 190 -9.29 0.94 3.24
C GLN A 190 -8.33 -0.24 3.43
N CYS A 191 -7.09 0.07 3.81
CA CYS A 191 -6.03 -0.90 4.11
C CYS A 191 -5.21 -0.43 5.32
N TYR A 192 -4.51 -1.37 5.96
CA TYR A 192 -3.51 -1.02 6.97
C TYR A 192 -2.29 -0.43 6.30
N ILE A 193 -1.67 0.57 6.92
CA ILE A 193 -0.38 1.13 6.51
C ILE A 193 0.63 0.93 7.63
N PHE A 194 1.72 0.23 7.34
CA PHE A 194 2.89 0.12 8.21
C PHE A 194 4.01 0.98 7.66
N ASP A 195 4.13 2.19 8.18
CA ASP A 195 5.07 3.22 7.76
C ASP A 195 6.30 3.23 8.68
N VAL A 196 7.44 2.73 8.19
CA VAL A 196 8.64 2.55 9.01
C VAL A 196 9.77 3.43 8.48
N ASN A 197 10.10 4.48 9.23
CA ASN A 197 11.16 5.43 8.91
C ASN A 197 12.36 5.25 9.85
N GLY A 198 13.57 5.36 9.31
CA GLY A 198 14.80 5.22 10.08
C GLY A 198 15.16 6.48 10.85
N LEU A 199 16.27 6.43 11.60
CA LEU A 199 16.86 7.55 12.32
C LEU A 199 18.25 7.90 11.77
N GLY A 200 18.67 9.16 11.94
CA GLY A 200 19.97 9.63 11.49
C GLY A 200 20.03 9.71 9.97
N ALA A 201 20.92 8.95 9.33
CA ALA A 201 20.98 8.92 7.87
C ALA A 201 19.78 8.19 7.23
N GLY A 202 19.02 7.43 8.02
CA GLY A 202 17.82 6.72 7.59
C GLY A 202 16.52 7.51 7.79
N GLY A 203 16.58 8.76 8.25
CA GLY A 203 15.40 9.61 8.43
C GLY A 203 15.31 10.28 9.80
N VAL A 204 14.15 10.88 10.08
CA VAL A 204 13.84 11.52 11.37
C VAL A 204 12.93 10.68 12.28
N GLY A 205 12.71 9.41 11.93
CA GLY A 205 11.81 8.52 12.65
C GLY A 205 10.34 8.93 12.47
N LYS A 206 9.60 8.94 13.57
CA LYS A 206 8.13 9.07 13.57
C LYS A 206 7.43 7.97 12.75
N SER A 207 7.96 6.74 12.77
CA SER A 207 7.28 5.58 12.17
C SER A 207 5.85 5.49 12.69
N CYS A 208 4.90 5.07 11.86
CA CYS A 208 3.50 5.00 12.26
C CYS A 208 2.78 3.77 11.69
N VAL A 209 1.74 3.35 12.42
CA VAL A 209 0.81 2.32 11.96
C VAL A 209 -0.58 2.93 11.93
N VAL A 210 -1.22 2.88 10.77
CA VAL A 210 -2.57 3.42 10.58
C VAL A 210 -3.51 2.32 10.15
N ASP A 211 -4.67 2.26 10.79
CA ASP A 211 -5.71 1.32 10.43
C ASP A 211 -6.54 1.79 9.21
N PRO A 212 -7.31 0.88 8.59
CA PRO A 212 -8.20 1.21 7.48
C PRO A 212 -9.29 2.27 7.76
N THR A 213 -9.50 2.69 9.03
CA THR A 213 -10.42 3.76 9.43
C THR A 213 -9.74 5.13 9.61
N SER A 214 -8.43 5.25 9.30
CA SER A 214 -7.59 6.42 9.57
C SER A 214 -7.20 6.63 11.04
N MET A 215 -7.38 5.61 11.89
CA MET A 215 -6.93 5.62 13.28
C MET A 215 -5.44 5.33 13.34
N ILE A 216 -4.68 6.18 14.00
CA ILE A 216 -3.25 5.92 14.29
C ILE A 216 -3.20 4.94 15.46
N LEU A 217 -2.74 3.72 15.18
CA LEU A 217 -2.57 2.68 16.19
C LEU A 217 -1.25 2.86 16.96
N HIS A 218 -0.22 3.33 16.25
CA HIS A 218 1.09 3.61 16.83
C HIS A 218 1.75 4.76 16.08
N GLN A 219 2.49 5.59 16.81
CA GLN A 219 3.42 6.53 16.22
C GLN A 219 4.65 6.67 17.12
N SER A 220 5.80 6.26 16.62
CA SER A 220 7.08 6.45 17.28
C SER A 220 7.40 7.94 17.42
N ALA A 221 8.28 8.28 18.35
CA ALA A 221 8.89 9.60 18.41
C ALA A 221 10.27 9.59 17.71
N GLY A 222 11.23 10.39 18.17
CA GLY A 222 12.54 10.56 17.53
C GLY A 222 13.65 9.64 18.05
N GLN A 223 13.29 8.54 18.73
CA GLN A 223 14.20 7.57 19.34
C GLN A 223 13.99 6.18 18.77
N GLU A 224 14.91 5.25 19.06
CA GLU A 224 14.75 3.85 18.63
C GLU A 224 13.46 3.24 19.17
N ASP A 225 12.80 2.42 18.35
CA ASP A 225 11.53 1.81 18.69
C ASP A 225 11.33 0.48 17.95
N MET A 226 10.64 -0.44 18.60
CA MET A 226 10.28 -1.77 18.07
C MET A 226 8.85 -2.05 18.51
N PHE A 227 7.92 -2.00 17.55
CA PHE A 227 6.48 -1.94 17.85
C PHE A 227 5.73 -3.04 17.12
N PRO A 228 5.53 -4.23 17.74
CA PRO A 228 4.65 -5.25 17.20
C PRO A 228 3.18 -4.84 17.38
N ILE A 229 2.39 -4.96 16.31
CA ILE A 229 0.95 -4.67 16.29
C ILE A 229 0.22 -5.87 15.68
N GLU A 230 -0.76 -6.40 16.40
CA GLU A 230 -1.70 -7.38 15.86
C GLU A 230 -2.74 -6.68 14.98
N ILE A 231 -3.02 -7.25 13.81
CA ILE A 231 -3.97 -6.69 12.83
C ILE A 231 -5.27 -7.50 12.75
N ASP A 232 -6.37 -6.80 12.45
CA ASP A 232 -7.69 -7.39 12.20
C ASP A 232 -8.05 -7.21 10.72
N LEU A 233 -7.83 -8.26 9.92
CA LEU A 233 -8.16 -8.22 8.48
C LEU A 233 -9.65 -8.35 8.20
N ASP A 234 -10.45 -8.85 9.14
CA ASP A 234 -11.91 -8.84 8.99
C ASP A 234 -12.44 -7.40 9.05
N MET A 235 -11.77 -6.51 9.79
CA MET A 235 -12.06 -5.07 9.76
C MET A 235 -11.83 -4.48 8.36
N VAL A 236 -10.74 -4.85 7.66
CA VAL A 236 -10.51 -4.42 6.27
C VAL A 236 -11.67 -4.87 5.38
N ARG A 237 -11.96 -6.18 5.40
CA ARG A 237 -12.98 -6.81 4.56
C ARG A 237 -14.37 -6.21 4.81
N ARG A 238 -14.76 -6.08 6.08
CA ARG A 238 -16.03 -5.50 6.49
C ARG A 238 -16.16 -4.03 6.07
N GLN A 239 -15.08 -3.25 6.13
CA GLN A 239 -15.11 -1.86 5.68
C GLN A 239 -15.22 -1.73 4.16
N ARG A 240 -14.58 -2.62 3.40
CA ARG A 240 -14.73 -2.66 1.94
C ARG A 240 -16.15 -3.07 1.54
N GLU A 241 -16.77 -3.97 2.31
CA GLU A 241 -18.13 -4.43 2.06
C GLU A 241 -19.19 -3.41 2.49
N THR A 242 -19.09 -2.86 3.70
CA THR A 242 -20.17 -2.05 4.31
C THR A 242 -19.88 -0.56 4.33
N GLY A 243 -18.67 -0.15 3.94
CA GLY A 243 -18.20 1.23 3.99
C GLY A 243 -17.43 1.52 5.27
N MET A 244 -16.57 2.53 5.22
CA MET A 244 -15.79 2.94 6.39
C MET A 244 -16.73 3.42 7.50
N LYS A 245 -16.70 2.78 8.67
CA LYS A 245 -17.62 3.02 9.80
C LYS A 245 -19.11 2.91 9.40
N GLY A 246 -19.44 2.08 8.41
CA GLY A 246 -20.80 1.93 7.88
C GLY A 246 -21.28 3.12 7.02
N LEU A 247 -20.36 3.98 6.58
CA LEU A 247 -20.64 5.16 5.75
C LEU A 247 -20.27 4.89 4.28
N GLY A 248 -19.66 5.87 3.61
CA GLY A 248 -19.30 5.79 2.19
C GLY A 248 -18.44 4.57 1.84
N GLN A 249 -18.71 4.00 0.68
CA GLN A 249 -18.06 2.78 0.15
C GLN A 249 -17.10 3.14 -0.97
N VAL A 250 -16.02 3.86 -0.63
CA VAL A 250 -15.13 4.52 -1.59
C VAL A 250 -14.63 3.57 -2.69
N LEU A 251 -14.20 2.35 -2.35
CA LEU A 251 -13.72 1.40 -3.35
C LEU A 251 -14.81 0.92 -4.32
N LYS A 252 -16.05 0.73 -3.83
CA LYS A 252 -17.19 0.35 -4.68
C LYS A 252 -17.64 1.52 -5.54
N SER A 253 -17.70 2.72 -4.99
CA SER A 253 -17.98 3.94 -5.76
C SER A 253 -16.93 4.17 -6.86
N PHE A 254 -15.66 3.83 -6.62
CA PHE A 254 -14.63 3.87 -7.66
C PHE A 254 -14.82 2.78 -8.72
N ARG A 255 -15.17 1.54 -8.33
CA ARG A 255 -15.46 0.44 -9.25
C ARG A 255 -16.67 0.76 -10.16
N ASP A 256 -17.72 1.33 -9.57
CA ASP A 256 -19.02 1.58 -10.22
C ASP A 256 -19.16 3.01 -10.76
N ARG A 257 -18.03 3.72 -10.91
CA ARG A 257 -17.97 5.10 -11.39
C ARG A 257 -18.59 5.23 -12.79
N SER A 258 -19.25 6.36 -13.06
CA SER A 258 -19.87 6.66 -14.36
C SER A 258 -18.91 7.26 -15.39
N THR A 259 -17.70 7.64 -14.98
CA THR A 259 -16.69 8.24 -15.84
C THR A 259 -15.36 7.53 -15.66
N ASP A 260 -14.66 7.32 -16.77
CA ASP A 260 -13.25 6.98 -16.72
C ASP A 260 -12.40 8.25 -16.57
N PHE A 261 -11.28 8.09 -15.88
CA PHE A 261 -10.32 9.15 -15.69
C PHE A 261 -9.33 9.13 -16.84
N SER A 262 -9.46 10.10 -17.74
CA SER A 262 -8.59 10.23 -18.92
C SER A 262 -7.11 10.44 -18.55
N VAL A 263 -6.79 10.85 -17.33
CA VAL A 263 -5.42 10.92 -16.81
C VAL A 263 -4.66 9.57 -16.87
N TYR A 264 -5.38 8.44 -16.89
CA TYR A 264 -4.77 7.11 -17.04
C TYR A 264 -4.48 6.72 -18.50
N ASP A 265 -5.01 7.47 -19.45
CA ASP A 265 -4.66 7.37 -20.87
C ASP A 265 -3.65 8.46 -21.22
N ARG A 266 -2.39 8.05 -21.41
CA ARG A 266 -1.28 8.94 -21.81
C ARG A 266 -1.49 9.59 -23.18
N SER A 267 -2.42 9.10 -23.99
CA SER A 267 -2.77 9.71 -25.28
C SER A 267 -3.91 10.71 -25.22
N SER A 268 -4.60 10.83 -24.07
CA SER A 268 -5.78 11.69 -23.91
C SER A 268 -5.47 13.19 -23.96
N GLY A 269 -4.21 13.59 -23.69
CA GLY A 269 -3.80 14.98 -23.55
C GLY A 269 -4.27 15.66 -22.25
N THR A 270 -4.89 14.92 -21.33
CA THR A 270 -5.40 15.45 -20.04
C THR A 270 -4.30 16.08 -19.19
N ASP A 271 -3.09 15.55 -19.28
CA ASP A 271 -1.91 15.97 -18.53
C ASP A 271 -1.11 17.09 -19.22
N ALA A 272 -1.65 17.72 -20.28
CA ALA A 272 -0.97 18.78 -21.02
C ALA A 272 -0.52 19.95 -20.13
N TYR A 273 -1.28 20.27 -19.07
CA TYR A 273 -0.88 21.28 -18.09
C TYR A 273 0.43 20.92 -17.37
N LEU A 274 0.65 19.64 -17.05
CA LEU A 274 1.87 19.20 -16.35
C LEU A 274 3.13 19.46 -17.17
N GLN A 275 3.03 19.44 -18.51
CA GLN A 275 4.13 19.76 -19.42
C GLN A 275 4.53 21.25 -19.38
N THR A 276 3.69 22.12 -18.79
CA THR A 276 3.97 23.56 -18.65
C THR A 276 4.77 23.90 -17.39
N LEU A 277 4.95 22.94 -16.47
CA LEU A 277 5.55 23.17 -15.14
C LEU A 277 7.08 23.29 -15.16
N GLY A 278 7.71 23.08 -16.33
CA GLY A 278 9.16 23.12 -16.49
C GLY A 278 9.84 21.78 -16.17
N PRO A 279 11.17 21.74 -16.23
CA PRO A 279 11.93 20.52 -15.99
C PRO A 279 11.97 20.16 -14.49
N LEU A 280 12.22 18.88 -14.22
CA LEU A 280 12.48 18.40 -12.87
C LEU A 280 13.94 18.69 -12.48
N GLU A 281 14.16 19.64 -11.59
CA GLU A 281 15.49 20.13 -11.20
C GLU A 281 15.58 20.52 -9.72
N ILE A 282 16.79 20.41 -9.13
CA ILE A 282 17.04 20.86 -7.76
C ILE A 282 17.05 22.40 -7.74
N PRO A 283 16.31 23.06 -6.83
CA PRO A 283 16.39 24.50 -6.67
C PRO A 283 17.82 24.96 -6.38
N HIS A 284 18.32 25.93 -7.13
CA HIS A 284 19.62 26.55 -6.90
C HIS A 284 19.49 27.83 -6.07
N LYS A 285 20.60 28.23 -5.43
CA LYS A 285 20.64 29.47 -4.64
C LYS A 285 20.25 30.67 -5.49
N GLY A 286 19.23 31.42 -5.04
CA GLY A 286 18.72 32.59 -5.76
C GLY A 286 17.71 32.29 -6.86
N SER A 287 17.28 31.03 -7.02
CA SER A 287 16.21 30.68 -7.95
C SER A 287 14.95 31.49 -7.66
N ARG A 288 14.33 32.00 -8.72
CA ARG A 288 13.00 32.65 -8.72
C ARG A 288 11.95 31.77 -9.41
N ALA A 289 12.24 30.48 -9.60
CA ALA A 289 11.30 29.55 -10.21
C ALA A 289 9.96 29.58 -9.45
N GLY A 290 8.85 29.67 -10.20
CA GLY A 290 7.50 29.79 -9.64
C GLY A 290 7.16 31.15 -9.02
N LEU A 291 8.11 32.08 -8.87
CA LEU A 291 7.88 33.42 -8.34
C LEU A 291 7.67 34.41 -9.50
N HIS A 292 6.43 34.58 -9.95
CA HIS A 292 6.03 35.63 -10.89
C HIS A 292 5.92 37.00 -10.21
N VAL A 293 7.03 37.48 -9.64
CA VAL A 293 7.14 38.85 -9.09
C VAL A 293 7.79 39.70 -10.18
N ASP A 294 6.97 40.12 -11.14
CA ASP A 294 7.14 41.30 -12.03
C ASP A 294 5.97 41.38 -13.04
N VAL A 295 4.73 41.43 -12.55
CA VAL A 295 3.61 41.97 -13.32
C VAL A 295 3.10 43.18 -12.54
N PRO A 296 3.43 44.42 -12.95
CA PRO A 296 2.68 45.58 -12.46
C PRO A 296 1.20 45.28 -12.72
N ALA A 297 0.30 45.67 -11.81
CA ALA A 297 -1.15 45.49 -11.98
C ALA A 297 -1.66 46.20 -13.25
N GLN A 298 -1.38 45.64 -14.42
CA GLN A 298 -1.85 46.07 -15.71
C GLN A 298 -3.15 45.34 -15.94
N ARG A 299 -4.21 46.15 -15.88
CA ARG A 299 -5.61 45.90 -16.26
C ARG A 299 -5.82 44.51 -16.87
N VAL A 300 -6.49 43.66 -16.10
CA VAL A 300 -7.27 42.55 -16.63
C VAL A 300 -8.10 43.10 -17.79
N PRO A 301 -7.87 42.68 -19.05
CA PRO A 301 -8.83 42.94 -20.12
C PRO A 301 -10.15 42.35 -19.66
N GLU A 302 -11.24 43.11 -19.76
CA GLU A 302 -12.60 42.66 -19.41
C GLU A 302 -12.75 41.18 -19.73
N ALA A 303 -13.00 40.38 -18.68
CA ALA A 303 -13.28 38.97 -18.82
C ALA A 303 -14.32 38.81 -19.92
N LEU A 304 -14.07 37.88 -20.86
CA LEU A 304 -15.10 37.41 -21.78
C LEU A 304 -16.33 37.13 -20.94
N ALA A 305 -17.34 38.00 -21.08
CA ALA A 305 -18.59 37.87 -20.36
C ALA A 305 -19.11 36.46 -20.63
N TYR A 306 -19.16 35.65 -19.58
CA TYR A 306 -19.88 34.39 -19.63
C TYR A 306 -21.32 34.75 -20.00
N LYS A 307 -21.70 34.50 -21.25
CA LYS A 307 -23.09 34.58 -21.68
C LYS A 307 -23.79 33.39 -21.04
N GLY A 308 -24.19 33.56 -19.79
CA GLY A 308 -25.09 32.65 -19.12
C GLY A 308 -26.26 32.39 -20.04
N HIS A 309 -26.45 31.12 -20.40
CA HIS A 309 -27.80 30.69 -20.74
C HIS A 309 -28.60 30.77 -19.45
N ASP A 310 -29.61 31.64 -19.45
CA ASP A 310 -30.71 31.59 -18.50
C ASP A 310 -31.41 30.24 -18.66
N ALA A 311 -30.87 29.22 -18.01
CA ALA A 311 -31.60 27.98 -17.72
C ALA A 311 -32.08 28.11 -16.27
N PRO A 312 -33.39 28.07 -15.99
CA PRO A 312 -33.89 28.22 -14.64
C PRO A 312 -33.33 27.10 -13.75
N MET A 313 -32.86 27.50 -12.56
CA MET A 313 -32.50 26.62 -11.45
C MET A 313 -33.71 25.78 -11.04
N GLY A 314 -33.87 24.63 -11.69
CA GLY A 314 -34.72 23.54 -11.25
C GLY A 314 -33.82 22.37 -10.90
N PHE A 315 -33.75 22.00 -9.61
CA PHE A 315 -33.32 20.66 -9.26
C PHE A 315 -34.26 19.68 -9.96
N ALA A 316 -33.74 18.88 -10.88
CA ALA A 316 -34.50 17.79 -11.45
C ALA A 316 -34.80 16.79 -10.31
N PRO A 317 -36.07 16.44 -10.04
CA PRO A 317 -36.35 15.30 -9.20
C PRO A 317 -36.02 14.05 -10.04
N GLU A 318 -34.97 13.34 -9.68
CA GLU A 318 -34.80 11.95 -10.08
C GLU A 318 -35.32 11.02 -8.96
N PRO A 319 -35.85 9.82 -9.29
CA PRO A 319 -35.32 8.96 -10.35
C PRO A 319 -36.34 8.46 -11.38
N LEU A 320 -35.84 8.18 -12.59
CA LEU A 320 -36.53 7.39 -13.61
C LEU A 320 -36.68 5.92 -13.15
N PRO A 321 -37.77 5.24 -13.53
CA PRO A 321 -38.06 3.87 -13.10
C PRO A 321 -37.12 2.85 -13.76
N ASN A 322 -36.60 1.93 -12.94
CA ASN A 322 -35.82 0.76 -13.35
C ASN A 322 -36.79 -0.38 -13.74
N PRO A 323 -36.88 -0.81 -15.02
CA PRO A 323 -37.83 -1.85 -15.43
C PRO A 323 -37.33 -3.28 -15.17
N THR A 324 -36.28 -3.48 -14.38
CA THR A 324 -35.74 -4.81 -14.02
C THR A 324 -35.63 -5.06 -12.52
N ALA A 325 -36.22 -4.22 -11.67
CA ALA A 325 -36.44 -4.55 -10.28
C ALA A 325 -37.67 -5.46 -10.16
N GLY A 326 -37.45 -6.76 -9.90
CA GLY A 326 -38.50 -7.75 -9.70
C GLY A 326 -39.52 -7.28 -8.66
N ALA A 327 -40.79 -7.27 -9.04
CA ALA A 327 -41.89 -6.91 -8.15
C ALA A 327 -42.01 -7.94 -7.01
N ALA A 328 -41.67 -7.51 -5.80
CA ALA A 328 -42.23 -8.10 -4.59
C ALA A 328 -43.65 -7.54 -4.45
N THR A 329 -44.65 -8.39 -4.65
CA THR A 329 -46.06 -8.10 -4.33
C THR A 329 -46.31 -8.55 -2.90
N GLU A 330 -46.78 -7.64 -2.05
CA GLU A 330 -47.38 -7.98 -0.76
C GLU A 330 -48.91 -8.18 -0.92
N PRO A 331 -49.56 -8.96 -0.04
CA PRO A 331 -50.82 -9.63 -0.36
C PRO A 331 -52.06 -8.80 0.00
N GLU A 332 -53.10 -8.87 -0.83
CA GLU A 332 -54.47 -8.56 -0.43
C GLU A 332 -55.23 -9.85 -0.13
N GLU A 333 -55.90 -9.90 1.02
CA GLU A 333 -56.84 -10.94 1.41
C GLU A 333 -58.10 -10.90 0.54
N THR A 334 -58.53 -12.04 0.00
CA THR A 334 -59.95 -12.41 -0.15
C THR A 334 -60.09 -13.92 -0.41
N GLU A 335 -61.22 -14.47 0.02
CA GLU A 335 -61.47 -15.86 0.38
C GLU A 335 -61.54 -16.90 -0.78
N ALA A 336 -61.10 -18.11 -0.41
CA ALA A 336 -61.58 -19.46 -0.78
C ALA A 336 -61.91 -19.83 -2.24
N SER A 337 -61.13 -20.76 -2.83
CA SER A 337 -61.58 -22.15 -3.13
C SER A 337 -60.48 -23.00 -3.81
N GLY A 338 -60.38 -24.28 -3.41
CA GLY A 338 -59.86 -25.38 -4.25
C GLY A 338 -58.36 -25.71 -4.16
N ALA A 339 -58.00 -26.73 -3.38
CA ALA A 339 -56.75 -27.50 -3.53
C ALA A 339 -56.84 -28.40 -4.79
N PRO A 340 -55.71 -28.84 -5.42
CA PRO A 340 -54.87 -29.88 -4.81
C PRO A 340 -53.34 -29.89 -5.11
N ALA A 341 -52.64 -30.62 -4.24
CA ALA A 341 -51.48 -31.49 -4.45
C ALA A 341 -50.03 -30.93 -4.64
N ALA A 342 -49.30 -31.08 -3.53
CA ALA A 342 -47.86 -31.16 -3.29
C ALA A 342 -46.90 -31.69 -4.39
N ALA A 343 -45.68 -31.13 -4.41
CA ALA A 343 -44.44 -31.83 -4.74
C ALA A 343 -43.28 -31.30 -3.85
N MET A 344 -42.54 -32.24 -3.26
CA MET A 344 -41.49 -32.03 -2.25
C MET A 344 -40.17 -31.47 -2.80
N PRO A 345 -39.32 -30.81 -1.97
CA PRO A 345 -37.95 -30.47 -2.34
C PRO A 345 -36.97 -31.64 -2.10
N ASN A 346 -35.98 -31.78 -2.98
CA ASN A 346 -34.93 -32.80 -2.91
C ASN A 346 -34.02 -32.64 -1.67
N PRO A 347 -33.52 -33.75 -1.08
CA PRO A 347 -32.69 -33.72 0.11
C PRO A 347 -31.20 -33.43 -0.17
N PRO A 348 -30.41 -33.00 0.83
CA PRO A 348 -28.99 -32.71 0.68
C PRO A 348 -28.12 -33.98 0.69
N VAL A 349 -27.05 -33.95 -0.10
CA VAL A 349 -26.04 -35.02 -0.25
C VAL A 349 -25.19 -35.12 1.03
N ARG A 350 -25.02 -36.33 1.56
CA ARG A 350 -24.09 -36.64 2.69
C ARG A 350 -22.67 -36.98 2.18
N PRO A 351 -21.61 -36.69 2.95
CA PRO A 351 -20.25 -37.13 2.64
C PRO A 351 -20.07 -38.62 2.90
N GLY A 352 -19.46 -39.34 1.96
CA GLY A 352 -19.14 -40.77 2.08
C GLY A 352 -17.92 -41.01 2.97
N VAL A 353 -18.12 -41.88 3.96
CA VAL A 353 -17.08 -42.58 4.73
C VAL A 353 -16.57 -43.74 3.87
N LEU A 354 -15.25 -43.88 3.72
CA LEU A 354 -14.61 -45.13 3.30
C LEU A 354 -13.70 -45.63 4.43
N THR A 355 -14.09 -46.77 4.98
CA THR A 355 -13.34 -47.59 5.95
C THR A 355 -12.61 -48.74 5.24
N GLY A 356 -11.41 -49.08 5.73
CA GLY A 356 -10.76 -50.40 5.60
C GLY A 356 -9.57 -50.40 4.64
N THR A 357 -8.32 -50.34 5.12
CA THR A 357 -7.45 -51.45 5.57
C THR A 357 -7.11 -52.47 4.48
N GLU A 358 -5.86 -52.47 4.02
CA GLU A 358 -5.02 -53.68 3.93
C GLU A 358 -3.53 -53.31 3.79
N GLU A 359 -2.75 -53.77 4.76
CA GLU A 359 -1.30 -53.93 4.67
C GLU A 359 -0.99 -55.13 3.77
N THR A 360 -0.02 -55.02 2.85
CA THR A 360 0.90 -56.14 2.58
C THR A 360 2.28 -55.61 2.17
N SER A 361 3.27 -56.20 2.81
CA SER A 361 4.71 -56.07 2.64
C SER A 361 5.24 -56.82 1.40
N SER A 362 6.47 -56.44 1.01
CA SER A 362 7.49 -57.17 0.23
C SER A 362 7.56 -56.94 -1.29
N GLY A 363 8.74 -56.47 -1.70
CA GLY A 363 9.19 -56.18 -3.07
C GLY A 363 10.40 -55.26 -3.04
#